data_AF-A0A8S7INM9-F1
#
_entry.id   AF-A0A8S7INM9-F1
#
_cell.length_a   1.000
_cell.length_b   1.000
_cell.length_c   1.000
_cell.angle_alpha   90.00
_cell.angle_beta   90.00
_cell.angle_gamma   90.00
#
_symmetry.space_group_name_H-M   'P 1'
#
loop_
_entity.id
_entity.type
_entity.pdbx_description
1 polymer ?
#
loop_
_entity_poly.entity_id
_entity_poly.type
_entity_poly.pdbx_seq_one_letter_code
_entity_poly.pdbx_strand_id
1 'polypeptide(L)' 'KNLFAVNEFYRNNDDFINPDLQERLVIGDYSISIFTYDIKSNFFEIRDNIGTENIFSSFSDFSSFLNEIMDSCS' A
#
# COMPACT_ATOMS: atom_id res chain seq x y z
N LYS A 1 15.53 -8.09 12.75
CA LYS A 1 14.57 -6.97 12.87
C LYS A 1 13.32 -7.38 12.12
N ASN A 2 12.18 -7.49 12.80
CA ASN A 2 10.92 -7.92 12.18
C ASN A 2 10.18 -6.66 11.74
N LEU A 3 9.81 -6.58 10.46
CA LEU A 3 8.86 -5.59 9.99
C LEU A 3 7.47 -6.02 10.46
N PHE A 4 6.80 -5.14 11.20
CA PHE A 4 5.39 -5.30 11.56
C PHE A 4 4.60 -4.29 10.74
N ALA A 5 3.70 -4.76 9.88
CA ALA A 5 2.70 -3.91 9.24
C ALA A 5 1.59 -3.66 10.27
N VAL A 6 1.56 -2.47 10.85
CA VAL A 6 0.48 -2.03 11.73
C VAL A 6 -0.29 -0.97 10.97
N ASN A 7 -1.54 -1.27 10.66
CA ASN A 7 -2.48 -0.31 10.11
C ASN A 7 -2.92 0.62 11.26
N GLU A 8 -2.45 1.86 11.28
CA GLU A 8 -2.69 2.83 12.37
C GLU A 8 -4.18 3.23 12.49
N PHE A 9 -5.02 2.86 11.51
CA PHE A 9 -6.46 3.15 11.50
C PHE A 9 -7.35 1.95 11.88
N TYR A 10 -6.82 0.73 12.02
CA TYR A 10 -7.61 -0.47 12.29
C TYR A 10 -7.44 -0.96 13.74
N ARG A 11 -8.25 -0.40 14.65
CA ARG A 11 -8.56 -1.02 15.96
C ARG A 11 -9.91 -1.72 15.87
N ASN A 12 -9.92 -2.93 15.32
CA ASN A 12 -10.84 -4.04 15.60
C ASN A 12 -10.81 -4.99 14.41
N ASN A 13 -10.45 -6.25 14.66
CA ASN A 13 -10.29 -7.29 13.65
C ASN A 13 -11.62 -7.90 13.16
N ASP A 14 -12.78 -7.32 13.47
CA ASP A 14 -14.07 -7.99 13.23
C ASP A 14 -15.12 -7.25 12.39
N ASP A 15 -14.99 -5.98 11.98
CA ASP A 15 -16.07 -5.37 11.17
C ASP A 15 -15.61 -4.33 10.15
N PHE A 16 -16.09 -4.55 8.92
CA PHE A 16 -15.98 -3.79 7.67
C PHE A 16 -14.72 -3.93 6.82
N ILE A 17 -14.54 -5.13 6.26
CA ILE A 17 -13.76 -5.30 5.04
C ILE A 17 -14.59 -4.73 3.88
N ASN A 18 -14.16 -3.61 3.29
CA ASN A 18 -14.73 -3.17 2.02
C ASN A 18 -14.50 -4.29 0.98
N PRO A 19 -15.55 -4.90 0.40
CA PRO A 19 -15.43 -6.03 -0.51
C PRO A 19 -14.63 -5.69 -1.78
N ASP A 20 -14.59 -4.42 -2.20
CA ASP A 20 -13.77 -3.95 -3.31
C ASP A 20 -12.29 -3.72 -2.92
N LEU A 21 -12.00 -3.57 -1.61
CA LEU A 21 -10.64 -3.45 -1.07
C LEU A 21 -10.05 -4.81 -0.63
N GLN A 22 -10.77 -5.93 -0.79
CA GLN A 22 -10.27 -7.27 -0.41
C GLN A 22 -9.04 -7.74 -1.20
N GLU A 23 -8.68 -7.05 -2.27
CA GLU A 23 -7.64 -7.49 -3.19
C GLU A 23 -6.28 -6.84 -2.92
N ARG A 24 -6.25 -5.79 -2.08
CA ARG A 24 -5.06 -4.96 -1.87
C ARG A 24 -4.82 -4.68 -0.40
N LEU A 25 -3.64 -5.04 0.09
CA LEU A 25 -3.18 -4.74 1.43
C LEU A 25 -2.56 -3.33 1.46
N VAL A 26 -3.13 -2.42 2.23
CA VAL A 26 -2.49 -1.13 2.52
C VAL A 26 -1.32 -1.35 3.47
N ILE A 27 -0.13 -0.92 3.07
CA ILE A 27 1.13 -1.11 3.82
C ILE A 27 1.75 0.21 4.29
N GLY A 28 1.21 1.35 3.86
CA GLY A 28 1.60 2.68 4.32
C GLY A 28 0.98 3.77 3.44
N ASP A 29 1.24 5.03 3.79
CA ASP A 29 0.81 6.20 3.03
C ASP A 29 1.82 7.35 3.21
N TYR A 30 1.84 8.26 2.24
CA TYR A 30 2.63 9.49 2.30
C TYR A 30 2.01 10.57 1.41
N SER A 31 1.65 11.71 2.01
CA SER A 31 1.03 12.84 1.30
C SER A 31 -0.20 12.42 0.49
N ILE A 32 -0.20 12.60 -0.84
CA ILE A 32 -1.29 12.21 -1.74
C ILE A 32 -1.24 10.74 -2.15
N SER A 33 -0.29 9.96 -1.64
CA SER A 33 -0.04 8.59 -2.07
C SER A 33 -0.41 7.55 -1.00
N ILE A 34 -1.01 6.45 -1.43
CA ILE A 34 -1.16 5.22 -0.65
C ILE A 34 -0.23 4.17 -1.21
N PHE A 35 0.43 3.43 -0.33
CA PHE A 35 1.22 2.27 -0.67
C PHE A 35 0.41 0.99 -0.46
N THR A 36 0.27 0.20 -1.51
CA THR A 36 -0.49 -1.04 -1.48
C THR A 36 0.33 -2.22 -1.96
N TYR A 37 -0.05 -3.41 -1.52
CA TYR A 37 0.34 -4.66 -2.11
C TYR A 37 -0.90 -5.35 -2.69
N ASP A 38 -0.95 -5.48 -4.01
CA ASP A 38 -2.04 -6.16 -4.71
C ASP A 38 -1.76 -7.67 -4.72
N ILE A 39 -2.63 -8.41 -4.05
CA ILE A 39 -2.46 -9.84 -3.81
C ILE A 39 -2.71 -10.64 -5.09
N LYS A 40 -3.55 -10.14 -6.00
CA LYS A 40 -3.84 -10.83 -7.26
C LYS A 40 -2.73 -10.66 -8.27
N SER A 41 -2.23 -9.44 -8.41
CA SER A 41 -1.17 -9.14 -9.37
C SER A 41 0.22 -9.46 -8.82
N ASN A 42 0.36 -9.56 -7.48
CA ASN A 42 1.62 -9.78 -6.78
C ASN A 42 2.62 -8.62 -6.99
N PHE A 43 2.10 -7.40 -6.91
CA PHE A 43 2.87 -6.16 -7.05
C PHE A 43 2.71 -5.24 -5.82
N PHE A 44 3.79 -4.55 -5.48
CA PHE A 44 3.75 -3.35 -4.66
C PHE A 44 3.42 -2.16 -5.54
N GLU A 45 2.56 -1.26 -5.07
CA GLU A 45 2.06 -0.16 -5.87
C GLU A 45 2.04 1.12 -5.04
N ILE A 46 2.36 2.22 -5.71
CA ILE A 46 2.14 3.57 -5.21
C ILE A 46 0.93 4.11 -5.97
N ARG A 47 -0.13 4.43 -5.25
CA ARG A 47 -1.42 4.86 -5.79
C ARG A 47 -1.76 6.24 -5.27
N ASP A 48 -2.75 6.90 -5.87
CA ASP A 48 -3.33 8.08 -5.24
C ASP A 48 -4.24 7.73 -4.04
N ASN A 49 -4.42 8.70 -3.15
CA ASN A 49 -5.25 8.60 -1.95
C ASN A 49 -6.69 9.11 -2.16
N ILE A 50 -7.08 9.47 -3.39
CA ILE A 50 -8.39 10.09 -3.67
C ILE A 50 -9.42 9.02 -4.07
N GLY A 51 -9.11 7.75 -3.85
CA GLY A 51 -9.99 6.63 -4.17
C GLY A 51 -10.14 6.42 -5.68
N THR A 52 -9.16 6.86 -6.47
CA THR A 52 -9.12 6.51 -7.89
C THR A 52 -8.29 5.23 -8.09
N GLU A 53 -8.51 4.51 -9.19
CA GLU A 53 -7.70 3.33 -9.52
C GLU A 53 -6.30 3.69 -10.05
N ASN A 54 -5.90 4.96 -9.98
CA ASN A 54 -4.66 5.45 -10.56
C ASN A 54 -3.43 4.89 -9.83
N ILE A 55 -2.49 4.36 -10.61
CA ILE A 55 -1.23 3.79 -10.15
C ILE A 55 -0.11 4.71 -10.64
N PHE A 56 0.61 5.34 -9.71
CA PHE A 56 1.80 6.10 -10.05
C PHE A 56 2.96 5.19 -10.43
N SER A 57 3.13 4.07 -9.72
CA SER A 57 4.19 3.10 -9.98
C SER A 57 3.84 1.72 -9.43
N SER A 58 4.42 0.68 -10.02
CA SER A 58 4.21 -0.72 -9.66
C SER A 58 5.52 -1.50 -9.71
N PHE A 59 5.74 -2.38 -8.73
CA PHE A 59 7.01 -3.06 -8.48
C PHE A 59 6.76 -4.52 -8.12
N SER A 60 7.47 -5.44 -8.77
CA SER A 60 7.36 -6.88 -8.50
C SER A 60 8.15 -7.31 -7.26
N ASP A 61 9.06 -6.47 -6.76
CA ASP A 61 9.87 -6.73 -5.59
C ASP A 61 9.85 -5.58 -4.59
N PHE A 62 9.96 -5.94 -3.31
CA PHE A 62 9.86 -4.99 -2.21
C PHE A 62 11.04 -4.01 -2.16
N SER A 63 12.22 -4.38 -2.64
CA SER A 63 13.41 -3.52 -2.58
C SER A 63 13.29 -2.35 -3.55
N SER A 64 12.87 -2.62 -4.79
CA SER A 64 12.62 -1.57 -5.79
C SER A 64 11.54 -0.60 -5.33
N PHE A 65 10.46 -1.13 -4.75
CA PHE A 65 9.40 -0.33 -4.15
C PHE A 65 9.91 0.56 -3.01
N LEU A 66 10.71 0.00 -2.08
CA LEU A 66 11.30 0.78 -0.99
C LEU A 66 12.26 1.85 -1.49
N ASN A 67 13.09 1.54 -2.48
CA ASN A 67 14.03 2.52 -3.04
C ASN A 67 13.29 3.72 -3.64
N GLU A 68 12.19 3.50 -4.37
CA GLU A 68 11.37 4.58 -4.90
C GLU A 68 10.84 5.49 -3.78
N ILE A 69 10.30 4.90 -2.72
CA ILE A 69 9.78 5.67 -1.57
C ILE A 69 10.90 6.49 -0.93
N MET A 70 12.07 5.89 -0.72
CA MET A 70 13.20 6.56 -0.08
C MET A 70 13.75 7.69 -0.95
N ASP A 71 13.87 7.47 -2.26
CA ASP A 71 14.33 8.49 -3.22
C ASP A 71 13.34 9.67 -3.27
N SER A 72 12.03 9.39 -3.21
CA SER A 72 10.98 10.43 -3.20
C SER A 72 10.95 11.31 -1.94
N CYS A 73 11.60 10.87 -0.85
CA CYS A 73 11.70 11.61 0.41
C CYS A 73 12.94 12.52 0.50
N SER A 74 13.79 12.52 -0.54
CA SER A 74 15.06 13.29 -0.62
C SER A 74 14.84 14.70 -1.18
#